data_AF-A7S9R6-F1
#
_entry.id   AF-A7S9R6-F1
#
_cell.length_a   1.000
_cell.length_b   1.000
_cell.length_c   1.000
_cell.angle_alpha   90.00
_cell.angle_beta   90.00
_cell.angle_gamma   90.00
#
_symmetry.space_group_name_H-M   'P 1'
#
loop_
_entity.id
_entity.type
_entity.pdbx_description
1 polymer ?
#
loop_
_entity_poly.entity_id
_entity_poly.type
_entity_poly.pdbx_seq_one_letter_code
_entity_poly.pdbx_strand_id
1 'polypeptide(L)'
;MPKVYVLLAKRDKYCFSNLEESVLLVKRDKYCFSNLEESVLLVKRDEYCFSNLEESVLLVKRDKYCFSNLEESVLLAKRDKYCFSNLEESVLLVKRDKYCFSNLEESVLLAKRDKYCFSNLEESVLLAKRDKYCFSNLEESVLLAQRDKYCFSNLEESVLLVKRDKYCFSNLEESVLLVKRDKYCFSSLEESVLLAKRDKYCFSNSEKSVLLVKRDKYCFSNLEESVLLAKRDKYCFSNLEKSVLLANLPGRTITKP
;
A
#
# COMPACT_ATOMS: atom_id res chain seq x y z
N MET A 1 17.30 8.23 -39.05
CA MET A 1 18.42 8.03 -38.11
C MET A 1 18.13 8.79 -36.82
N PRO A 2 17.29 8.26 -35.91
CA PRO A 2 17.53 8.22 -34.48
C PRO A 2 18.45 7.01 -34.17
N LYS A 3 19.39 7.12 -33.23
CA LYS A 3 20.39 6.07 -32.96
C LYS A 3 20.00 5.30 -31.70
N VAL A 4 19.43 4.09 -31.83
CA VAL A 4 19.19 3.20 -30.68
C VAL A 4 20.51 2.64 -30.15
N TYR A 5 20.87 2.92 -28.90
CA TYR A 5 22.10 2.42 -28.26
C TYR A 5 21.86 1.15 -27.44
N VAL A 6 22.59 0.07 -27.78
CA VAL A 6 22.60 -1.19 -27.01
C VAL A 6 23.95 -1.40 -26.34
N LEU A 7 23.98 -1.34 -25.00
CA LEU A 7 25.19 -1.55 -24.19
C LEU A 7 25.13 -2.86 -23.40
N LEU A 8 26.18 -3.68 -23.51
CA LEU A 8 26.34 -4.94 -22.79
C LEU A 8 27.60 -4.93 -21.90
N ALA A 9 27.41 -4.74 -20.60
CA ALA A 9 28.45 -4.90 -19.58
C ALA A 9 28.43 -6.32 -18.98
N LYS A 10 29.59 -6.98 -18.90
CA LYS A 10 29.75 -8.33 -18.33
C LYS A 10 30.93 -8.37 -17.35
N ARG A 11 30.62 -8.20 -16.05
CA ARG A 11 31.52 -8.31 -14.89
C ARG A 11 32.49 -7.13 -14.74
N ASP A 12 31.92 -5.98 -14.43
CA ASP A 12 32.68 -4.78 -14.13
C ASP A 12 32.56 -4.39 -12.66
N LYS A 13 33.61 -3.76 -12.11
CA LYS A 13 33.49 -3.16 -10.78
C LYS A 13 32.54 -1.96 -10.81
N TYR A 14 32.44 -1.27 -11.95
CA TYR A 14 31.62 -0.08 -12.14
C TYR A 14 31.09 -0.01 -13.58
N CYS A 15 29.82 0.35 -13.76
CA CYS A 15 29.19 0.69 -15.03
C CYS A 15 28.61 2.12 -14.94
N PHE A 16 29.01 2.98 -15.87
CA PHE A 16 28.53 4.37 -16.01
C PHE A 16 28.06 4.59 -17.45
N SER A 17 26.83 5.10 -17.64
CA SER A 17 26.28 5.38 -18.97
C SER A 17 25.43 6.65 -18.99
N ASN A 18 25.54 7.41 -20.09
CA ASN A 18 24.60 8.46 -20.48
C ASN A 18 24.22 8.21 -21.95
N LEU A 19 22.94 7.98 -22.25
CA LEU A 19 22.48 7.56 -23.59
C LEU A 19 21.19 8.30 -24.00
N GLU A 20 21.06 8.57 -25.30
CA GLU A 20 19.85 9.11 -25.93
C GLU A 20 19.20 8.05 -26.85
N GLU A 21 17.94 7.70 -26.57
CA GLU A 21 16.99 6.72 -27.19
C GLU A 21 17.38 5.21 -27.08
N SER A 22 16.70 4.43 -26.23
CA SER A 22 17.35 3.48 -25.30
C SER A 22 17.23 1.96 -25.56
N VAL A 23 17.94 1.16 -24.73
CA VAL A 23 17.59 -0.14 -24.07
C VAL A 23 18.86 -0.73 -23.43
N LEU A 24 18.83 -1.03 -22.12
CA LEU A 24 19.98 -1.42 -21.27
C LEU A 24 19.82 -2.82 -20.66
N LEU A 25 20.95 -3.53 -20.39
CA LEU A 25 20.93 -4.81 -19.65
C LEU A 25 22.26 -5.17 -18.93
N VAL A 26 22.30 -5.23 -17.59
CA VAL A 26 23.57 -5.38 -16.81
C VAL A 26 23.56 -6.57 -15.84
N LYS A 27 24.69 -7.30 -15.73
CA LYS A 27 24.83 -8.50 -14.87
C LYS A 27 26.21 -8.66 -14.21
N ARG A 28 26.20 -8.61 -12.89
CA ARG A 28 27.29 -8.90 -11.92
C ARG A 28 28.26 -7.75 -11.73
N ASP A 29 27.73 -6.55 -11.65
CA ASP A 29 28.54 -5.39 -11.36
C ASP A 29 28.48 -5.05 -9.88
N LYS A 30 29.50 -4.36 -9.37
CA LYS A 30 29.40 -3.83 -8.00
C LYS A 30 28.54 -2.56 -7.98
N TYR A 31 28.64 -1.73 -9.02
CA TYR A 31 27.91 -0.46 -9.12
C TYR A 31 27.47 -0.18 -10.55
N CYS A 32 26.20 0.20 -10.75
CA CYS A 32 25.63 0.66 -12.02
C CYS A 32 25.00 2.05 -11.86
N PHE A 33 25.41 3.00 -12.70
CA PHE A 33 24.90 4.37 -12.78
C PHE A 33 24.48 4.71 -14.22
N SER A 34 23.23 5.11 -14.44
CA SER A 34 22.70 5.39 -15.78
C SER A 34 21.78 6.61 -15.81
N ASN A 35 21.99 7.50 -16.77
CA ASN A 35 21.00 8.50 -17.21
C ASN A 35 20.60 8.13 -18.65
N LEU A 36 19.30 7.93 -18.92
CA LEU A 36 18.81 7.56 -20.26
C LEU A 36 17.61 8.43 -20.67
N GLU A 37 17.57 8.81 -21.95
CA GLU A 37 16.42 9.44 -22.60
C GLU A 37 15.72 8.42 -23.54
N GLU A 38 14.38 8.34 -23.47
CA GLU A 38 13.42 7.44 -24.16
C GLU A 38 13.72 5.92 -24.05
N SER A 39 13.24 5.26 -22.99
CA SER A 39 13.87 4.24 -22.14
C SER A 39 13.92 2.75 -22.57
N VAL A 40 14.64 1.97 -21.77
CA VAL A 40 14.29 0.65 -21.18
C VAL A 40 15.57 0.05 -20.59
N LEU A 41 15.42 -0.83 -19.62
CA LEU A 41 16.38 -1.29 -18.64
C LEU A 41 16.39 -2.84 -18.57
N LEU A 42 17.29 -3.46 -17.78
CA LEU A 42 17.07 -4.77 -17.08
C LEU A 42 18.35 -5.27 -16.34
N VAL A 43 18.37 -5.34 -15.01
CA VAL A 43 19.61 -5.56 -14.21
C VAL A 43 19.57 -6.84 -13.35
N LYS A 44 20.69 -7.55 -13.17
CA LYS A 44 20.74 -8.82 -12.41
C LYS A 44 22.07 -9.12 -11.70
N ARG A 45 22.04 -9.02 -10.36
CA ARG A 45 23.07 -9.37 -9.35
C ARG A 45 24.10 -8.28 -9.12
N ASP A 46 23.62 -7.08 -8.90
CA ASP A 46 24.48 -5.96 -8.61
C ASP A 46 24.43 -5.60 -7.12
N GLU A 47 25.48 -4.97 -6.58
CA GLU A 47 25.35 -4.43 -5.22
C GLU A 47 24.52 -3.14 -5.22
N TYR A 48 24.70 -2.27 -6.22
CA TYR A 48 24.04 -0.96 -6.29
C TYR A 48 23.63 -0.61 -7.72
N CYS A 49 22.37 -0.22 -7.92
CA CYS A 49 21.81 0.31 -9.18
C CYS A 49 21.21 1.71 -8.94
N PHE A 50 21.65 2.70 -9.72
CA PHE A 50 21.17 4.08 -9.71
C PHE A 50 20.78 4.49 -11.13
N SER A 51 19.53 4.92 -11.34
CA SER A 51 19.02 5.28 -12.67
C SER A 51 18.12 6.52 -12.67
N ASN A 52 18.35 7.45 -13.59
CA ASN A 52 17.38 8.49 -13.99
C ASN A 52 16.94 8.21 -15.44
N LEU A 53 15.64 8.20 -15.70
CA LEU A 53 15.06 7.74 -16.97
C LEU A 53 13.91 8.66 -17.42
N GLU A 54 13.97 9.08 -18.68
CA GLU A 54 12.91 9.80 -19.39
C GLU A 54 12.16 8.80 -20.32
N GLU A 55 10.82 8.74 -20.20
CA GLU A 55 9.83 7.90 -20.92
C GLU A 55 10.08 6.35 -20.97
N SER A 56 9.50 5.55 -20.07
CA SER A 56 10.21 4.62 -19.14
C SER A 56 10.28 3.07 -19.41
N VAL A 57 10.54 2.28 -18.33
CA VAL A 57 10.64 0.79 -18.13
C VAL A 57 12.04 0.13 -17.99
N LEU A 58 12.70 0.26 -16.86
CA LEU A 58 12.91 -0.81 -15.85
C LEU A 58 12.96 -2.39 -16.15
N LEU A 59 13.64 -3.20 -15.28
CA LEU A 59 13.26 -4.40 -14.46
C LEU A 59 14.49 -5.03 -13.73
N VAL A 60 14.45 -5.28 -12.41
CA VAL A 60 15.66 -5.63 -11.59
C VAL A 60 15.56 -7.00 -10.88
N LYS A 61 16.69 -7.70 -10.66
CA LYS A 61 16.68 -8.98 -9.92
C LYS A 61 17.99 -9.36 -9.19
N ARG A 62 17.93 -9.31 -7.85
CA ARG A 62 18.94 -9.70 -6.83
C ARG A 62 19.98 -8.64 -6.54
N ASP A 63 19.51 -7.44 -6.33
CA ASP A 63 20.37 -6.34 -5.99
C ASP A 63 20.33 -6.06 -4.49
N LYS A 64 21.41 -5.47 -3.96
CA LYS A 64 21.37 -5.02 -2.57
C LYS A 64 20.64 -3.69 -2.48
N TYR A 65 20.79 -2.80 -3.45
CA TYR A 65 20.13 -1.50 -3.49
C TYR A 65 19.73 -1.10 -4.92
N CYS A 66 18.48 -0.65 -5.09
CA CYS A 66 17.94 -0.07 -6.32
C CYS A 66 17.38 1.32 -6.02
N PHE A 67 17.83 2.34 -6.75
CA PHE A 67 17.38 3.73 -6.68
C PHE A 67 17.01 4.21 -8.08
N SER A 68 15.78 4.70 -8.28
CA SER A 68 15.28 5.14 -9.60
C SER A 68 14.39 6.38 -9.54
N ASN A 69 14.60 7.33 -10.47
CA ASN A 69 13.66 8.40 -10.80
C ASN A 69 13.15 8.19 -12.24
N LEU A 70 11.84 8.25 -12.47
CA LEU A 70 11.15 7.92 -13.74
C LEU A 70 10.03 8.95 -14.01
N GLU A 71 9.94 9.45 -15.25
CA GLU A 71 8.97 10.51 -15.63
C GLU A 71 7.71 10.00 -16.36
N GLU A 72 7.76 8.93 -17.18
CA GLU A 72 6.53 8.31 -17.76
C GLU A 72 6.50 6.76 -17.66
N SER A 73 7.05 6.26 -16.55
CA SER A 73 6.71 5.04 -15.81
C SER A 73 6.80 3.56 -16.30
N VAL A 74 6.47 2.69 -15.34
CA VAL A 74 6.56 1.22 -15.22
C VAL A 74 7.82 0.66 -14.58
N LEU A 75 7.61 -0.03 -13.46
CA LEU A 75 8.55 -0.62 -12.49
C LEU A 75 8.23 -2.11 -12.20
N LEU A 76 9.20 -2.91 -11.74
CA LEU A 76 9.12 -4.33 -11.31
C LEU A 76 10.49 -4.84 -10.81
N ALA A 77 10.57 -5.16 -9.53
CA ALA A 77 11.79 -5.57 -8.82
C ALA A 77 11.68 -7.00 -8.26
N LYS A 78 12.79 -7.68 -7.93
CA LYS A 78 12.70 -9.03 -7.32
C LYS A 78 13.95 -9.51 -6.59
N ARG A 79 13.82 -9.58 -5.27
CA ARG A 79 14.80 -10.04 -4.25
C ARG A 79 15.84 -8.99 -3.93
N ASP A 80 15.36 -7.78 -3.77
CA ASP A 80 16.23 -6.66 -3.46
C ASP A 80 16.21 -6.42 -1.95
N LYS A 81 17.35 -6.02 -1.39
CA LYS A 81 17.36 -5.66 0.03
C LYS A 81 16.66 -4.31 0.22
N TYR A 82 16.81 -3.39 -0.73
CA TYR A 82 16.16 -2.08 -0.71
C TYR A 82 15.77 -1.64 -2.13
N CYS A 83 14.54 -1.17 -2.30
CA CYS A 83 14.01 -0.54 -3.50
C CYS A 83 13.48 0.86 -3.13
N PHE A 84 14.02 1.90 -3.76
CA PHE A 84 13.61 3.30 -3.61
C PHE A 84 13.27 3.87 -4.99
N SER A 85 12.07 4.44 -5.15
CA SER A 85 11.62 4.96 -6.43
C SER A 85 10.74 6.20 -6.30
N ASN A 86 10.99 7.19 -7.15
CA ASN A 86 10.07 8.30 -7.44
C ASN A 86 9.58 8.13 -8.88
N LEU A 87 8.27 8.20 -9.11
CA LEU A 87 7.65 7.99 -10.42
C LEU A 87 6.57 9.05 -10.67
N GLU A 88 6.58 9.60 -11.89
CA GLU A 88 5.52 10.41 -12.49
C GLU A 88 4.81 9.53 -13.57
N GLU A 89 3.47 9.56 -13.61
CA GLU A 89 2.47 8.82 -14.44
C GLU A 89 2.51 7.25 -14.45
N SER A 90 3.00 6.67 -13.34
CA SER A 90 2.98 5.30 -12.74
C SER A 90 2.88 3.95 -13.48
N VAL A 91 3.55 2.94 -12.87
CA VAL A 91 3.02 1.61 -12.41
C VAL A 91 4.21 0.81 -11.83
N LEU A 92 4.02 -0.01 -10.80
CA LEU A 92 5.10 -0.71 -10.06
C LEU A 92 4.74 -2.18 -9.72
N LEU A 93 5.72 -3.12 -9.62
CA LEU A 93 5.48 -4.47 -9.05
C LEU A 93 6.74 -5.29 -8.61
N VAL A 94 7.41 -4.87 -7.54
CA VAL A 94 7.89 -5.65 -6.38
C VAL A 94 7.71 -7.20 -6.36
N LYS A 95 8.69 -7.92 -5.75
CA LYS A 95 8.44 -9.19 -5.02
C LYS A 95 9.68 -9.71 -4.28
N ARG A 96 9.52 -9.87 -2.96
CA ARG A 96 10.47 -10.40 -1.96
C ARG A 96 11.57 -9.43 -1.57
N ASP A 97 11.17 -8.21 -1.25
CA ASP A 97 12.12 -7.19 -0.85
C ASP A 97 12.11 -7.02 0.66
N LYS A 98 13.24 -6.60 1.22
CA LYS A 98 13.28 -6.30 2.65
C LYS A 98 12.64 -4.93 2.92
N TYR A 99 12.81 -3.97 2.01
CA TYR A 99 12.24 -2.64 2.11
C TYR A 99 11.87 -2.11 0.73
N CYS A 100 10.65 -1.62 0.58
CA CYS A 100 10.14 -0.90 -0.59
C CYS A 100 9.65 0.48 -0.14
N PHE A 101 10.16 1.54 -0.77
CA PHE A 101 9.77 2.93 -0.57
C PHE A 101 9.43 3.54 -1.95
N SER A 102 8.23 4.08 -2.11
CA SER A 102 7.77 4.66 -3.37
C SER A 102 6.96 5.95 -3.15
N ASN A 103 7.26 6.98 -3.94
CA ASN A 103 6.39 8.13 -4.18
C ASN A 103 5.91 8.04 -5.63
N LEU A 104 4.60 8.16 -5.86
CA LEU A 104 3.95 7.94 -7.15
C LEU A 104 2.93 9.06 -7.42
N GLU A 105 3.05 9.70 -8.58
CA GLU A 105 2.06 10.63 -9.15
C GLU A 105 1.34 9.90 -10.31
N GLU A 106 -0.01 9.87 -10.26
CA GLU A 106 -1.03 9.19 -11.10
C GLU A 106 -0.92 7.64 -11.29
N SER A 107 -1.43 6.82 -10.35
CA SER A 107 -0.92 5.52 -9.81
C SER A 107 -1.08 4.16 -10.54
N VAL A 108 -0.33 3.11 -10.11
CA VAL A 108 -0.80 1.76 -9.62
C VAL A 108 0.38 0.89 -9.07
N LEU A 109 0.24 0.32 -7.87
CA LEU A 109 1.23 -0.48 -7.11
C LEU A 109 0.81 -1.95 -6.93
N LEU A 110 1.75 -2.92 -6.95
CA LEU A 110 1.54 -4.19 -6.23
C LEU A 110 2.78 -4.82 -5.56
N ALA A 111 2.72 -4.91 -4.23
CA ALA A 111 3.75 -5.44 -3.33
C ALA A 111 3.48 -6.91 -2.96
N LYS A 112 4.55 -7.68 -2.74
CA LYS A 112 4.39 -9.09 -2.39
C LYS A 112 5.58 -9.65 -1.63
N ARG A 113 5.29 -10.02 -0.39
CA ARG A 113 6.20 -10.69 0.56
C ARG A 113 7.33 -9.77 0.98
N ASP A 114 6.99 -8.54 1.27
CA ASP A 114 7.93 -7.54 1.69
C ASP A 114 7.95 -7.45 3.20
N LYS A 115 9.14 -7.20 3.76
CA LYS A 115 9.20 -6.96 5.21
C LYS A 115 8.61 -5.59 5.53
N TYR A 116 8.79 -4.60 4.67
CA TYR A 116 8.21 -3.26 4.80
C TYR A 116 7.87 -2.71 3.43
N CYS A 117 6.64 -2.21 3.28
CA CYS A 117 6.15 -1.43 2.14
C CYS A 117 5.70 -0.06 2.66
N PHE A 118 6.30 1.01 2.15
CA PHE A 118 5.95 2.40 2.43
C PHE A 118 5.64 3.08 1.11
N SER A 119 4.46 3.71 1.00
CA SER A 119 4.03 4.35 -0.24
C SER A 119 3.23 5.63 0.01
N ASN A 120 3.56 6.68 -0.72
CA ASN A 120 2.70 7.86 -0.90
C ASN A 120 2.20 7.83 -2.36
N LEU A 121 0.89 7.96 -2.56
CA LEU A 121 0.26 7.89 -3.87
C LEU A 121 -0.74 9.03 -4.05
N GLU A 122 -0.69 9.66 -5.21
CA GLU A 122 -1.71 10.59 -5.71
C GLU A 122 -2.48 9.87 -6.86
N GLU A 123 -3.79 10.08 -6.94
CA GLU A 123 -4.75 9.42 -7.86
C GLU A 123 -4.63 7.87 -7.92
N SER A 124 -5.18 7.14 -6.95
CA SER A 124 -4.56 5.89 -6.44
C SER A 124 -5.21 4.52 -6.78
N VAL A 125 -4.36 3.48 -7.02
CA VAL A 125 -4.67 2.06 -6.70
C VAL A 125 -3.46 1.28 -6.11
N LEU A 126 -3.63 0.63 -4.94
CA LEU A 126 -2.64 -0.19 -4.22
C LEU A 126 -3.10 -1.66 -4.07
N LEU A 127 -2.20 -2.67 -4.13
CA LEU A 127 -2.46 -3.99 -3.52
C LEU A 127 -1.22 -4.58 -2.83
N ALA A 128 -1.38 -4.91 -1.55
CA ALA A 128 -0.36 -5.47 -0.67
C ALA A 128 -0.67 -6.93 -0.33
N LYS A 129 0.37 -7.78 -0.28
CA LYS A 129 0.16 -9.21 -0.03
C LYS A 129 1.31 -9.88 0.69
N ARG A 130 0.98 -10.32 1.91
CA ARG A 130 1.87 -11.06 2.82
C ARG A 130 3.04 -10.21 3.27
N ASP A 131 2.77 -8.95 3.52
CA ASP A 131 3.75 -7.99 3.97
C ASP A 131 3.74 -7.98 5.49
N LYS A 132 4.94 -7.81 6.07
CA LYS A 132 5.01 -7.71 7.53
C LYS A 132 4.49 -6.34 7.97
N TYR A 133 4.72 -5.29 7.19
CA TYR A 133 4.19 -3.96 7.43
C TYR A 133 3.86 -3.29 6.09
N CYS A 134 2.63 -2.78 5.98
CA CYS A 134 2.17 -1.92 4.89
C CYS A 134 1.78 -0.57 5.49
N PHE A 135 2.42 0.51 5.03
CA PHE A 135 2.13 1.88 5.40
C PHE A 135 1.85 2.67 4.13
N SER A 136 0.69 3.32 4.07
CA SER A 136 0.28 4.02 2.85
C SER A 136 -0.47 5.32 3.16
N ASN A 137 -0.12 6.40 2.45
CA ASN A 137 -0.91 7.62 2.34
C ASN A 137 -1.40 7.70 0.89
N LEU A 138 -2.71 7.86 0.69
CA LEU A 138 -3.33 7.85 -0.63
C LEU A 138 -4.30 9.01 -0.77
N GLU A 139 -4.17 9.76 -1.86
CA GLU A 139 -5.11 10.77 -2.34
C GLU A 139 -5.89 10.19 -3.56
N GLU A 140 -7.21 10.38 -3.58
CA GLU A 140 -8.25 9.83 -4.48
C GLU A 140 -8.19 8.29 -4.73
N SER A 141 -8.78 7.48 -3.84
CA SER A 141 -8.14 6.24 -3.38
C SER A 141 -8.80 4.89 -3.62
N VAL A 142 -7.98 3.84 -3.82
CA VAL A 142 -8.33 2.46 -3.45
C VAL A 142 -7.05 1.61 -3.12
N LEU A 143 -6.91 0.94 -1.96
CA LEU A 143 -6.89 -0.55 -1.94
C LEU A 143 -5.70 -1.51 -1.42
N LEU A 144 -5.75 -2.85 -1.75
CA LEU A 144 -6.13 -4.13 -1.01
C LEU A 144 -4.98 -4.82 -0.27
N ALA A 145 -5.07 -4.84 1.07
CA ALA A 145 -4.22 -5.61 1.94
C ALA A 145 -4.74 -7.04 2.16
N GLN A 146 -3.83 -8.02 2.06
CA GLN A 146 -4.16 -9.42 2.30
C GLN A 146 -3.05 -10.16 3.03
N ARG A 147 -3.41 -10.62 4.24
CA ARG A 147 -2.58 -11.44 5.12
C ARG A 147 -1.34 -10.69 5.58
N ASP A 148 -1.52 -9.42 5.87
CA ASP A 148 -0.45 -8.57 6.34
C ASP A 148 -0.45 -8.59 7.87
N LYS A 149 0.75 -8.45 8.45
CA LYS A 149 0.83 -8.42 9.91
C LYS A 149 0.37 -7.06 10.43
N TYR A 150 0.64 -5.98 9.71
CA TYR A 150 0.18 -4.64 10.04
C TYR A 150 -0.15 -3.89 8.75
N CYS A 151 -1.35 -3.32 8.68
CA CYS A 151 -1.81 -2.40 7.65
C CYS A 151 -2.13 -1.07 8.31
N PHE A 152 -1.46 0.00 7.87
CA PHE A 152 -1.67 1.38 8.30
C PHE A 152 -1.96 2.21 7.05
N SER A 153 -3.12 2.86 6.99
CA SER A 153 -3.56 3.64 5.83
C SER A 153 -4.19 4.98 6.25
N ASN A 154 -3.74 6.07 5.64
CA ASN A 154 -4.48 7.34 5.59
C ASN A 154 -4.99 7.51 4.16
N LEU A 155 -6.27 7.80 4.00
CA LEU A 155 -6.97 7.77 2.71
C LEU A 155 -7.92 8.97 2.60
N GLU A 156 -7.74 9.74 1.54
CA GLU A 156 -8.64 10.84 1.12
C GLU A 156 -9.41 10.37 -0.15
N GLU A 157 -10.74 10.51 -0.12
CA GLU A 157 -11.75 10.04 -1.11
C GLU A 157 -11.71 8.54 -1.49
N SER A 158 -12.19 7.62 -0.63
CA SER A 158 -11.67 6.23 -0.51
C SER A 158 -12.58 5.03 -0.80
N VAL A 159 -11.99 3.85 -1.01
CA VAL A 159 -12.56 2.55 -0.56
C VAL A 159 -11.45 1.57 -0.17
N LEU A 160 -11.42 0.91 1.02
CA LEU A 160 -10.61 -0.31 1.15
C LEU A 160 -11.00 -1.47 2.09
N LEU A 161 -11.03 -2.64 1.44
CA LEU A 161 -11.15 -4.04 1.85
C LEU A 161 -9.90 -4.76 2.43
N VAL A 162 -9.77 -4.90 3.75
CA VAL A 162 -8.70 -5.68 4.40
C VAL A 162 -9.13 -7.12 4.70
N LYS A 163 -8.21 -8.09 4.52
CA LYS A 163 -8.52 -9.52 4.75
C LYS A 163 -7.41 -10.30 5.45
N ARG A 164 -7.73 -10.70 6.68
CA ARG A 164 -6.95 -11.63 7.54
C ARG A 164 -5.65 -11.00 8.02
N ASP A 165 -5.75 -9.75 8.46
CA ASP A 165 -4.61 -9.04 8.97
C ASP A 165 -4.56 -9.13 10.48
N LYS A 166 -3.36 -9.01 11.04
CA LYS A 166 -3.25 -9.02 12.50
C LYS A 166 -3.65 -7.67 13.09
N TYR A 167 -3.35 -6.58 12.40
CA TYR A 167 -3.72 -5.23 12.80
C TYR A 167 -4.04 -4.40 11.56
N CYS A 168 -5.21 -3.76 11.55
CA CYS A 168 -5.64 -2.77 10.58
C CYS A 168 -5.87 -1.45 11.32
N PHE A 169 -5.21 -0.39 10.85
CA PHE A 169 -5.38 0.99 11.30
C PHE A 169 -5.68 1.84 10.07
N SER A 170 -6.84 2.50 10.05
CA SER A 170 -7.27 3.32 8.91
C SER A 170 -7.82 4.66 9.38
N ASN A 171 -7.36 5.76 8.80
CA ASN A 171 -8.03 7.05 8.87
C ASN A 171 -8.59 7.32 7.47
N LEU A 172 -9.91 7.52 7.39
CA LEU A 172 -10.60 7.70 6.11
C LEU A 172 -11.52 8.93 6.15
N GLU A 173 -11.46 9.72 5.09
CA GLU A 173 -12.39 10.79 4.76
C GLU A 173 -13.12 10.40 3.45
N GLU A 174 -14.44 10.63 3.38
CA GLU A 174 -15.29 10.37 2.21
C GLU A 174 -15.24 8.93 1.62
N SER A 175 -15.72 7.88 2.33
CA SER A 175 -15.39 6.49 1.90
C SER A 175 -16.14 5.27 2.44
N VAL A 176 -15.80 4.08 1.87
CA VAL A 176 -16.29 2.74 2.28
C VAL A 176 -15.18 1.77 2.72
N LEU A 177 -15.25 1.28 3.97
CA LEU A 177 -14.32 0.29 4.58
C LEU A 177 -14.96 -1.10 4.68
N LEU A 178 -14.22 -2.16 4.34
CA LEU A 178 -14.63 -3.53 4.68
C LEU A 178 -13.49 -4.34 5.28
N VAL A 179 -13.65 -4.78 6.53
CA VAL A 179 -12.64 -5.56 7.23
C VAL A 179 -13.16 -6.95 7.52
N LYS A 180 -12.29 -7.95 7.31
CA LYS A 180 -12.65 -9.35 7.49
C LYS A 180 -11.55 -10.18 8.10
N ARG A 181 -11.84 -10.66 9.33
CA ARG A 181 -11.07 -11.64 10.10
C ARG A 181 -9.75 -11.08 10.60
N ASP A 182 -9.82 -9.88 11.13
CA ASP A 182 -8.67 -9.22 11.69
C ASP A 182 -8.61 -9.43 13.19
N LYS A 183 -7.39 -9.44 13.74
CA LYS A 183 -7.26 -9.52 15.19
C LYS A 183 -7.60 -8.17 15.83
N TYR A 184 -7.25 -7.07 15.18
CA TYR A 184 -7.61 -5.73 15.62
C TYR A 184 -7.89 -4.84 14.41
N CYS A 185 -9.04 -4.19 14.40
CA CYS A 185 -9.44 -3.16 13.45
C CYS A 185 -9.62 -1.85 14.23
N PHE A 186 -8.92 -0.80 13.81
CA PHE A 186 -9.06 0.56 14.32
C PHE A 186 -9.34 1.46 13.11
N SER A 187 -10.47 2.17 13.15
CA SER A 187 -10.86 3.09 12.08
C SER A 187 -11.26 4.46 12.63
N SER A 188 -10.71 5.54 12.09
CA SER A 188 -11.30 6.88 12.19
C SER A 188 -11.97 7.20 10.86
N LEU A 189 -13.22 7.65 10.90
CA LEU A 189 -14.05 7.78 9.71
C LEU A 189 -14.85 9.10 9.73
N GLU A 190 -14.86 9.80 8.61
CA GLU A 190 -15.72 10.96 8.38
C GLU A 190 -16.57 10.71 7.12
N GLU A 191 -17.88 10.94 7.22
CA GLU A 191 -18.84 10.80 6.10
C GLU A 191 -18.78 9.42 5.40
N SER A 192 -18.94 8.34 6.18
CA SER A 192 -18.47 7.01 5.77
C SER A 192 -19.45 5.84 5.91
N VAL A 193 -19.07 4.69 5.31
CA VAL A 193 -19.66 3.37 5.58
C VAL A 193 -18.60 2.34 6.02
N LEU A 194 -18.81 1.67 7.16
CA LEU A 194 -17.97 0.57 7.65
C LEU A 194 -18.69 -0.78 7.62
N LEU A 195 -18.02 -1.83 7.14
CA LEU A 195 -18.40 -3.23 7.33
C LEU A 195 -17.27 -4.05 7.98
N ALA A 196 -17.35 -4.29 9.28
CA ALA A 196 -16.43 -5.15 10.02
C ALA A 196 -17.04 -6.53 10.26
N LYS A 197 -16.23 -7.58 10.08
CA LYS A 197 -16.73 -8.96 10.21
C LYS A 197 -15.70 -9.94 10.71
N ARG A 198 -16.03 -10.53 11.86
CA ARG A 198 -15.29 -11.61 12.54
C ARG A 198 -13.94 -11.14 13.06
N ASP A 199 -13.92 -9.92 13.57
CA ASP A 199 -12.72 -9.36 14.13
C ASP A 199 -12.69 -9.65 15.63
N LYS A 200 -11.48 -9.81 16.18
CA LYS A 200 -11.38 -10.02 17.63
C LYS A 200 -11.66 -8.71 18.36
N TYR A 201 -11.25 -7.58 17.81
CA TYR A 201 -11.57 -6.25 18.32
C TYR A 201 -11.80 -5.29 17.14
N CYS A 202 -12.93 -4.58 17.17
CA CYS A 202 -13.25 -3.49 16.25
C CYS A 202 -13.42 -2.21 17.05
N PHE A 203 -12.64 -1.18 16.72
CA PHE A 203 -12.69 0.15 17.29
C PHE A 203 -12.97 1.14 16.17
N SER A 204 -14.01 1.96 16.32
CA SER A 204 -14.37 2.99 15.35
C SER A 204 -14.58 4.34 16.02
N ASN A 205 -13.96 5.38 15.49
CA ASN A 205 -14.38 6.76 15.71
C ASN A 205 -15.06 7.23 14.42
N SER A 206 -16.26 7.78 14.51
CA SER A 206 -17.03 8.08 13.30
C SER A 206 -17.93 9.30 13.42
N GLU A 207 -17.86 10.17 12.42
CA GLU A 207 -18.75 11.30 12.22
C GLU A 207 -19.60 11.07 10.94
N LYS A 208 -20.89 11.38 10.97
CA LYS A 208 -21.83 11.26 9.83
C LYS A 208 -21.76 9.92 9.09
N SER A 209 -21.74 8.81 9.82
CA SER A 209 -21.35 7.50 9.29
C SER A 209 -22.36 6.38 9.54
N VAL A 210 -22.29 5.32 8.72
CA VAL A 210 -23.05 4.07 8.89
C VAL A 210 -22.11 2.88 9.12
N LEU A 211 -22.24 2.22 10.27
CA LEU A 211 -21.40 1.08 10.65
C LEU A 211 -22.20 -0.21 10.76
N LEU A 212 -21.71 -1.27 10.12
CA LEU A 212 -22.17 -2.64 10.27
C LEU A 212 -21.06 -3.51 10.84
N VAL A 213 -21.19 -3.87 12.11
CA VAL A 213 -20.25 -4.75 12.82
C VAL A 213 -20.91 -6.10 13.06
N LYS A 214 -20.22 -7.19 12.71
CA LYS A 214 -20.81 -8.53 12.74
C LYS A 214 -19.85 -9.65 13.14
N ARG A 215 -20.23 -10.33 14.23
CA ARG A 215 -19.56 -11.51 14.80
C ARG A 215 -18.18 -11.18 15.37
N ASP A 216 -18.06 -10.00 15.93
CA ASP A 216 -16.84 -9.55 16.54
C ASP A 216 -16.84 -9.92 18.02
N LYS A 217 -15.65 -10.16 18.58
CA LYS A 217 -15.58 -10.46 20.01
C LYS A 217 -15.82 -9.18 20.82
N TYR A 218 -15.30 -8.04 20.36
CA TYR A 218 -15.53 -6.74 20.99
C TYR A 218 -15.69 -5.67 19.92
N CYS A 219 -16.72 -4.83 20.06
CA CYS A 219 -16.95 -3.63 19.27
C CYS A 219 -16.95 -2.41 20.20
N PHE A 220 -16.19 -1.38 19.85
CA PHE A 220 -16.14 -0.10 20.54
C PHE A 220 -16.33 1.01 19.51
N SER A 221 -17.27 1.91 19.74
CA SER A 221 -17.59 2.97 18.78
C SER A 221 -17.82 4.31 19.46
N ASN A 222 -17.19 5.37 18.96
CA ASN A 222 -17.53 6.76 19.28
C ASN A 222 -18.19 7.36 18.05
N LEU A 223 -19.42 7.82 18.19
CA LEU A 223 -20.30 8.12 17.06
C LEU A 223 -20.92 9.50 17.21
N GLU A 224 -20.73 10.35 16.20
CA GLU A 224 -21.41 11.62 16.01
C GLU A 224 -22.25 11.56 14.72
N GLU A 225 -23.53 11.94 14.79
CA GLU A 225 -24.45 11.97 13.63
C GLU A 225 -24.48 10.65 12.82
N SER A 226 -24.37 9.51 13.50
CA SER A 226 -24.06 8.21 12.90
C SER A 226 -25.06 7.09 13.27
N VAL A 227 -25.02 5.99 12.53
CA VAL A 227 -25.82 4.78 12.75
C VAL A 227 -24.91 3.56 12.93
N LEU A 228 -25.09 2.80 14.01
CA LEU A 228 -24.39 1.53 14.26
C LEU A 228 -25.35 0.34 14.30
N LEU A 229 -25.10 -0.66 13.45
CA LEU A 229 -25.74 -1.96 13.43
C LEU A 229 -24.77 -3.05 13.90
N ALA A 230 -24.86 -3.42 15.18
CA ALA A 230 -24.03 -4.46 15.80
C ALA A 230 -24.79 -5.79 15.87
N LYS A 231 -24.28 -6.85 15.21
CA LYS A 231 -24.96 -8.16 15.14
C LYS A 231 -24.06 -9.32 15.53
N ARG A 232 -24.50 -10.05 16.57
CA ARG A 232 -23.83 -11.26 17.08
C ARG A 232 -22.44 -10.98 17.63
N ASP A 233 -22.19 -9.75 18.07
CA ASP A 233 -20.95 -9.39 18.73
C ASP A 233 -21.03 -9.79 20.20
N LYS A 234 -19.92 -10.27 20.78
CA LYS A 234 -19.96 -10.72 22.18
C LYS A 234 -20.10 -9.55 23.15
N TYR A 235 -19.46 -8.42 22.84
CA TYR A 235 -19.55 -7.17 23.60
C TYR A 235 -19.58 -5.99 22.64
N CYS A 236 -20.43 -5.00 22.90
CA CYS A 236 -20.54 -3.77 22.11
C CYS A 236 -20.69 -2.58 23.06
N PHE A 237 -19.77 -1.62 22.94
CA PHE A 237 -19.76 -0.37 23.70
C PHE A 237 -19.82 0.79 22.70
N SER A 238 -20.69 1.76 22.95
CA SER A 238 -20.84 2.91 22.06
C SER A 238 -21.06 4.21 22.84
N ASN A 239 -20.30 5.24 22.51
CA ASN A 239 -20.63 6.62 22.83
C ASN A 239 -21.38 7.24 21.66
N LEU A 240 -22.51 7.90 21.93
CA LEU A 240 -23.48 8.32 20.90
C LEU A 240 -23.84 9.81 21.08
N GLU A 241 -23.45 10.63 20.11
CA GLU A 241 -23.91 12.01 19.94
C GLU A 241 -24.75 12.10 18.67
N LYS A 242 -26.02 12.52 18.80
CA LYS A 242 -27.00 12.57 17.69
C LYS A 242 -27.04 11.27 16.85
N SER A 243 -26.78 10.13 17.49
CA SER A 243 -26.51 8.85 16.83
C SER A 243 -27.48 7.74 17.25
N VAL A 244 -27.61 6.71 16.40
CA VAL A 244 -28.53 5.57 16.58
C VAL A 244 -27.76 4.25 16.71
N LEU A 245 -28.10 3.46 17.73
CA LEU A 245 -27.59 2.10 17.91
C LEU A 245 -28.70 1.05 17.72
N LEU A 246 -28.44 0.09 16.83
CA LEU A 246 -29.25 -1.10 16.58
C LEU A 246 -28.42 -2.35 16.89
N ALA A 247 -28.56 -2.91 18.11
CA ALA A 247 -27.77 -4.05 18.55
C ALA A 247 -28.62 -5.33 18.73
N ASN A 248 -28.14 -6.45 18.19
CA ASN A 248 -28.61 -7.80 18.51
C ASN A 248 -27.44 -8.63 19.04
N LEU A 249 -27.29 -8.62 20.36
CA LEU A 249 -26.20 -9.27 21.08
C LEU A 249 -26.65 -10.64 21.64
N PRO A 250 -25.80 -11.68 21.59
CA PRO A 250 -26.06 -12.96 22.24
C PRO A 250 -25.87 -12.90 23.78
N GLY A 251 -25.39 -11.78 24.36
CA GLY A 251 -25.29 -11.51 25.81
C GLY A 251 -25.22 -10.00 26.12
N ARG A 252 -25.92 -9.56 27.18
CA ARG A 252 -26.14 -8.14 27.60
C ARG A 252 -24.88 -7.43 28.14
N THR A 253 -24.69 -6.16 27.76
CA THR A 253 -24.80 -4.95 28.62
C THR A 253 -24.70 -3.67 27.76
N ILE A 254 -25.67 -2.75 27.93
CA ILE A 254 -25.72 -1.40 27.33
C ILE A 254 -25.19 -0.43 28.40
N THR A 255 -24.20 0.40 28.08
CA THR A 255 -23.82 1.54 28.93
C THR A 255 -23.90 2.82 28.12
N LYS A 256 -24.84 3.70 28.50
CA LYS A 256 -24.99 5.08 28.05
C LYS A 256 -24.38 5.96 29.16
N PRO A 257 -23.15 6.48 29.03
CA PRO A 257 -22.74 7.67 29.76
C PRO A 257 -23.39 8.92 29.13
#